data_AF-A0A7V4HHP1-F1
#
_entry.id   AF-A0A7V4HHP1-F1
#
_cell.length_a   1.000
_cell.length_b   1.000
_cell.length_c   1.000
_cell.angle_alpha   90.00
_cell.angle_beta   90.00
_cell.angle_gamma   90.00
#
_symmetry.space_group_name_H-M   'P 1'
#
loop_
_entity.id
_entity.type
_entity.pdbx_description
1 polymer ?
#
loop_
_entity_poly.entity_id
_entity_poly.type
_entity_poly.pdbx_seq_one_letter_code
_entity_poly.pdbx_strand_id
1 'polypeptide(L)'
;MDQMRRKLLEIAGKGLGLPCLCLALLAGMKGGPDYTEYLAWARAFASGRINDIPGEQGSVTGLPLALAGHGTGLLFAPADMVRGVAPAVDFRLIGWLAAVLTWLPLLDVVCRAAGHRRTAVLICSALFIGTPLGFYSFYAASETFAHALVAWLVWWVFMRRDWRLTDWLAAGCLAGLLVAVRPFLGIYGLAAFACGAWRTAVVRRKNRSELGVAAAAALAPVAIAVIQVMLVNGWMTGSPWRSPYDFGKGEFASLDIRHPELRAFLFHPWHGLFVYHPIFAAGLAALAVIGLGSGGTGRAAALLALLVVCVHVWGQASWYCWWMGEGTYGSRAMGPAAIVLGVALGAALGRGTAAPALRRVL
;
A
#
# COMPACT_ATOMS: atom_id res chain seq x y z
N MET A 1 -23.74 5.20 5.61
CA MET A 1 -23.23 4.95 6.98
C MET A 1 -23.91 3.75 7.64
N ASP A 2 -25.22 3.58 7.54
CA ASP A 2 -25.94 2.47 8.21
C ASP A 2 -25.55 1.05 7.80
N GLN A 3 -25.16 0.84 6.54
CA GLN A 3 -24.73 -0.49 6.07
C GLN A 3 -23.37 -0.91 6.63
N MET A 4 -22.47 0.06 6.85
CA MET A 4 -21.15 -0.18 7.47
C MET A 4 -21.30 -0.42 8.96
N ARG A 5 -22.18 0.33 9.63
CA ARG A 5 -22.54 0.14 11.03
C ARG A 5 -23.21 -1.23 11.28
N ARG A 6 -24.16 -1.65 10.43
CA ARG A 6 -24.76 -2.99 10.50
C ARG A 6 -23.75 -4.11 10.26
N LYS A 7 -22.85 -3.98 9.27
CA LYS A 7 -21.78 -4.96 9.05
C LYS A 7 -20.80 -5.04 10.22
N LEU A 8 -20.39 -3.90 10.79
CA LEU A 8 -19.52 -3.87 11.97
C LEU A 8 -20.20 -4.52 13.19
N LEU A 9 -21.50 -4.29 13.38
CA LEU A 9 -22.29 -4.93 14.44
C LEU A 9 -22.53 -6.42 14.21
N GLU A 10 -22.68 -6.88 12.96
CA GLU A 10 -22.76 -8.30 12.61
C GLU A 10 -21.42 -9.02 12.79
N ILE A 11 -20.31 -8.34 12.52
CA ILE A 11 -18.95 -8.84 12.72
C ILE A 11 -18.62 -8.88 14.22
N ALA A 12 -19.05 -7.88 14.99
CA ALA A 12 -18.93 -7.85 16.45
C ALA A 12 -19.88 -8.85 17.14
N GLY A 13 -21.07 -9.09 16.58
CA GLY A 13 -22.13 -9.90 17.19
C GLY A 13 -22.00 -11.42 17.04
N LYS A 14 -20.98 -11.94 16.34
CA LYS A 14 -20.82 -13.39 16.09
C LYS A 14 -19.44 -13.97 16.43
N GLY A 15 -18.66 -13.33 17.29
CA GLY A 15 -17.52 -14.02 17.91
C GLY A 15 -16.50 -13.07 18.51
N LEU A 16 -16.07 -13.40 19.73
CA LEU A 16 -14.93 -12.81 20.44
C LEU A 16 -13.65 -12.71 19.59
N GLY A 17 -13.56 -13.40 18.45
CA GLY A 17 -12.38 -13.47 17.59
C GLY A 17 -11.88 -12.15 16.99
N LEU A 18 -12.76 -11.23 16.53
CA LEU A 18 -12.26 -9.95 15.97
C LEU A 18 -11.72 -9.02 17.06
N PRO A 19 -12.44 -8.78 18.18
CA PRO A 19 -11.88 -8.03 19.31
C PRO A 19 -10.59 -8.65 19.84
N CYS A 20 -10.53 -9.98 20.00
CA CYS A 20 -9.31 -10.67 20.43
C CYS A 20 -8.16 -10.53 19.44
N LEU A 21 -8.41 -10.58 18.12
CA LEU A 21 -7.39 -10.34 17.10
C LEU A 21 -6.88 -8.89 17.16
N CYS A 22 -7.79 -7.91 17.24
CA CYS A 22 -7.40 -6.51 17.38
C CYS A 22 -6.57 -6.27 18.63
N LEU A 23 -6.93 -6.87 19.77
CA LEU A 23 -6.16 -6.80 21.01
C LEU A 23 -4.80 -7.51 20.89
N ALA A 24 -4.75 -8.67 20.22
CA ALA A 24 -3.50 -9.39 19.98
C ALA A 24 -2.53 -8.59 19.10
N LEU A 25 -3.04 -7.95 18.03
CA LEU A 25 -2.24 -7.05 17.19
C LEU A 25 -1.70 -5.85 17.98
N LEU A 26 -2.52 -5.27 18.87
CA LEU A 26 -2.10 -4.16 19.72
C LEU A 26 -1.02 -4.59 20.71
N ALA A 27 -1.25 -5.70 21.42
CA ALA A 27 -0.32 -6.25 22.40
C ALA A 27 1.03 -6.65 21.78
N GLY A 28 1.03 -7.11 20.53
CA GLY A 28 2.22 -7.49 19.80
C GLY A 28 2.93 -6.36 19.05
N MET A 29 2.39 -5.14 19.05
CA MET A 29 2.90 -4.03 18.23
C MET A 29 4.26 -3.53 18.72
N LYS A 30 5.22 -3.46 17.80
CA LYS A 30 6.61 -3.02 18.04
C LYS A 30 7.02 -1.92 17.08
N GLY A 31 8.13 -1.24 17.37
CA GLY A 31 8.77 -0.35 16.41
C GLY A 31 9.33 -1.19 15.27
N GLY A 32 8.97 -0.86 14.03
CA GLY A 32 9.52 -1.52 12.83
C GLY A 32 10.87 -0.96 12.41
N PRO A 33 11.37 -1.37 11.23
CA PRO A 33 12.54 -0.74 10.62
C PRO A 33 12.37 0.78 10.55
N ASP A 34 13.43 1.50 10.86
CA ASP A 34 13.51 2.98 10.82
C ASP A 34 12.48 3.72 11.70
N TYR A 35 11.82 3.06 12.67
CA TYR A 35 10.75 3.71 13.44
C TYR A 35 11.21 4.93 14.23
N THR A 36 12.47 4.93 14.69
CA THR A 36 13.09 6.05 15.39
C THR A 36 13.21 7.27 14.49
N GLU A 37 13.52 7.06 13.20
CA GLU A 37 13.56 8.11 12.18
C GLU A 37 12.17 8.68 11.93
N TYR A 38 11.15 7.83 11.85
CA TYR A 38 9.77 8.28 11.68
C TYR A 38 9.31 9.15 12.87
N LEU A 39 9.73 8.79 14.10
CA LEU A 39 9.44 9.58 15.29
C LEU A 39 10.18 10.93 15.31
N ALA A 40 11.41 10.98 14.81
CA ALA A 40 12.13 12.23 14.63
C ALA A 40 11.41 13.18 13.66
N TRP A 41 11.01 12.65 12.50
CA TRP A 41 10.19 13.39 11.54
C TRP A 41 8.85 13.84 12.13
N ALA A 42 8.18 12.97 12.89
CA ALA A 42 6.92 13.31 13.55
C ALA A 42 7.05 14.49 14.51
N ARG A 43 8.11 14.50 15.33
CA ARG A 43 8.43 15.61 16.25
C ARG A 43 8.71 16.89 15.51
N ALA A 44 9.51 16.84 14.44
CA ALA A 44 9.83 18.01 13.63
C ALA A 44 8.59 18.61 12.96
N PHE A 45 7.65 17.77 12.50
CA PHE A 45 6.35 18.25 12.01
C PHE A 45 5.47 18.82 13.13
N ALA A 46 5.43 18.17 14.29
CA ALA A 46 4.64 18.63 15.43
C ALA A 46 5.14 19.97 16.00
N SER A 47 6.46 20.19 16.03
CA SER A 47 7.09 21.42 16.52
C SER A 47 7.23 22.51 15.46
N GLY A 48 7.11 22.15 14.17
CA GLY A 48 7.42 23.02 13.04
C GLY A 48 8.92 23.35 12.91
N ARG A 49 9.81 22.63 13.63
CA ARG A 49 11.25 22.88 13.62
C ARG A 49 11.98 21.70 12.99
N ILE A 50 12.51 21.94 11.80
CA ILE A 50 13.19 20.90 11.04
C ILE A 50 14.53 20.46 11.65
N ASN A 51 15.14 21.32 12.46
CA ASN A 51 16.37 21.04 13.21
C ASN A 51 16.16 20.04 14.37
N ASP A 52 14.91 19.66 14.68
CA ASP A 52 14.61 18.64 15.68
C ASP A 52 14.86 17.21 15.13
N ILE A 53 15.15 17.07 13.83
CA ILE A 53 15.54 15.80 13.22
C ILE A 53 17.02 15.52 13.56
N PRO A 54 17.34 14.39 14.23
CA PRO A 54 18.71 14.01 14.52
C PRO A 54 19.50 13.87 13.22
N GLY A 55 20.65 14.53 13.13
CA GLY A 55 21.58 14.37 12.03
C GLY A 55 22.98 14.76 12.51
N GLU A 56 23.90 13.81 12.52
CA GLU A 56 25.31 14.07 12.86
C GLU A 56 26.01 14.88 11.76
N GLN A 57 25.45 14.89 10.55
CA GLN A 57 25.97 15.60 9.38
C GLN A 57 24.88 16.48 8.75
N GLY A 58 25.30 17.67 8.30
CA GLY A 58 24.46 18.51 7.45
C GLY A 58 24.36 17.92 6.05
N SER A 59 23.17 18.03 5.44
CA SER A 59 22.97 17.81 4.01
C SER A 59 23.73 18.85 3.16
N VAL A 60 23.64 18.71 1.83
CA VAL A 60 24.24 19.65 0.86
C VAL A 60 23.71 21.08 1.03
N THR A 61 22.53 21.25 1.62
CA THR A 61 21.92 22.57 1.89
C THR A 61 22.07 23.02 3.35
N GLY A 62 22.89 22.33 4.15
CA GLY A 62 23.18 22.70 5.55
C GLY A 62 22.08 22.34 6.57
N LEU A 63 20.96 21.80 6.12
CA LEU A 63 19.87 21.29 6.96
C LEU A 63 20.14 19.81 7.35
N PRO A 64 19.52 19.23 8.40
CA PRO A 64 19.83 17.87 8.87
C PRO A 64 19.77 16.79 7.78
N LEU A 65 20.80 15.95 7.67
CA LEU A 65 20.74 14.78 6.80
C LEU A 65 20.05 13.64 7.55
N ALA A 66 18.83 13.29 7.13
CA ALA A 66 18.08 12.18 7.69
C ALA A 66 17.75 11.13 6.63
N LEU A 67 17.57 9.87 7.05
CA LEU A 67 17.05 8.84 6.16
C LEU A 67 15.63 9.20 5.70
N ALA A 68 15.27 8.80 4.49
CA ALA A 68 13.99 9.11 3.88
C ALA A 68 12.82 8.46 4.67
N GLY A 69 12.26 9.19 5.63
CA GLY A 69 11.15 8.75 6.50
C GLY A 69 10.02 9.77 6.67
N HIS A 70 10.12 10.92 6.01
CA HIS A 70 9.22 12.08 6.15
C HIS A 70 7.74 11.74 5.94
N GLY A 71 7.37 10.94 4.92
CA GLY A 71 5.97 10.57 4.71
C GLY A 71 5.37 9.73 5.84
N THR A 72 6.14 8.78 6.38
CA THR A 72 5.69 8.00 7.54
C THR A 72 5.69 8.84 8.82
N GLY A 73 6.68 9.72 8.99
CA GLY A 73 6.70 10.68 10.10
C GLY A 73 5.50 11.63 10.10
N LEU A 74 5.02 12.06 8.92
CA LEU A 74 3.79 12.85 8.80
C LEU A 74 2.57 12.11 9.35
N LEU A 75 2.49 10.79 9.16
CA LEU A 75 1.41 9.95 9.70
C LEU A 75 1.51 9.75 11.21
N PHE A 76 2.72 9.82 11.77
CA PHE A 76 2.97 9.77 13.21
C PHE A 76 2.80 11.13 13.90
N ALA A 77 2.95 12.24 13.19
CA ALA A 77 2.91 13.59 13.77
C ALA A 77 1.66 13.88 14.62
N PRO A 78 0.42 13.50 14.22
CA PRO A 78 -0.75 13.72 15.05
C PRO A 78 -0.69 13.01 16.41
N ALA A 79 -0.10 11.81 16.49
CA ALA A 79 0.09 11.14 17.76
C ALA A 79 1.09 11.87 18.66
N ASP A 80 2.18 12.37 18.07
CA ASP A 80 3.20 13.11 18.81
C ASP A 80 2.66 14.46 19.35
N MET A 81 1.83 15.17 18.56
CA MET A 81 1.19 16.42 18.99
C MET A 81 0.27 16.25 20.22
N VAL A 82 -0.40 15.10 20.35
CA VAL A 82 -1.36 14.85 21.44
C VAL A 82 -0.71 14.08 22.60
N ARG A 83 0.52 13.57 22.42
CA ARG A 83 1.24 12.77 23.43
C ARG A 83 1.42 13.49 24.76
N GLY A 84 1.59 14.82 24.74
CA GLY A 84 1.69 15.63 25.96
C GLY A 84 0.41 15.66 26.80
N VAL A 85 -0.75 15.36 26.19
CA VAL A 85 -2.07 15.33 26.85
C VAL A 85 -2.54 13.90 27.09
N ALA A 86 -2.20 12.98 26.18
CA ALA A 86 -2.55 11.56 26.26
C ALA A 86 -1.30 10.70 26.00
N PRO A 87 -0.47 10.42 27.02
CA PRO A 87 0.78 9.66 26.85
C PRO A 87 0.59 8.24 26.32
N ALA A 88 -0.63 7.69 26.46
CA ALA A 88 -1.02 6.39 25.92
C ALA A 88 -1.16 6.38 24.39
N VAL A 89 -1.24 7.55 23.74
CA VAL A 89 -1.22 7.69 22.28
C VAL A 89 0.24 7.77 21.84
N ASP A 90 0.75 6.65 21.32
CA ASP A 90 2.10 6.56 20.77
C ASP A 90 2.10 5.90 19.39
N PHE A 91 3.31 5.65 18.86
CA PHE A 91 3.50 5.00 17.56
C PHE A 91 2.87 3.60 17.49
N ARG A 92 2.70 2.89 18.63
CA ARG A 92 2.09 1.56 18.65
C ARG A 92 0.62 1.65 18.34
N LEU A 93 -0.09 2.65 18.87
CA LEU A 93 -1.50 2.86 18.55
C LEU A 93 -1.69 3.19 17.06
N ILE A 94 -0.82 4.02 16.48
CA ILE A 94 -0.90 4.38 15.05
C ILE A 94 -0.54 3.20 14.14
N GLY A 95 0.52 2.45 14.48
CA GLY A 95 0.88 1.22 13.76
C GLY A 95 -0.20 0.15 13.84
N TRP A 96 -0.80 -0.05 15.03
CA TRP A 96 -1.95 -0.94 15.22
C TRP A 96 -3.15 -0.52 14.38
N LEU A 97 -3.48 0.77 14.38
CA LEU A 97 -4.58 1.29 13.57
C LEU A 97 -4.33 1.02 12.09
N ALA A 98 -3.11 1.23 11.59
CA ALA A 98 -2.76 0.90 10.20
C ALA A 98 -2.87 -0.60 9.89
N ALA A 99 -2.44 -1.48 10.81
CA ALA A 99 -2.60 -2.93 10.66
C ALA A 99 -4.08 -3.32 10.57
N VAL A 100 -4.93 -2.81 11.47
CA VAL A 100 -6.39 -3.02 11.44
C VAL A 100 -7.00 -2.47 10.14
N LEU A 101 -6.61 -1.27 9.73
CA LEU A 101 -7.05 -0.63 8.49
C LEU A 101 -6.53 -1.33 7.24
N THR A 102 -5.56 -2.24 7.34
CA THR A 102 -5.17 -3.14 6.24
C THR A 102 -6.16 -4.30 6.12
N TRP A 103 -6.41 -5.00 7.23
CA TRP A 103 -7.17 -6.25 7.20
C TRP A 103 -8.69 -6.07 7.04
N LEU A 104 -9.27 -4.99 7.59
CA LEU A 104 -10.70 -4.72 7.48
C LEU A 104 -11.18 -4.58 6.01
N PRO A 105 -10.64 -3.65 5.20
CA PRO A 105 -11.02 -3.52 3.80
C PRO A 105 -10.63 -4.76 2.99
N LEU A 106 -9.46 -5.35 3.24
CA LEU A 106 -9.00 -6.54 2.53
C LEU A 106 -9.98 -7.72 2.71
N LEU A 107 -10.40 -8.00 3.94
CA LEU A 107 -11.35 -9.08 4.22
C LEU A 107 -12.69 -8.85 3.53
N ASP A 108 -13.23 -7.61 3.53
CA ASP A 108 -14.50 -7.33 2.83
C ASP A 108 -14.36 -7.52 1.31
N VAL A 109 -13.25 -7.09 0.71
CA VAL A 109 -13.04 -7.25 -0.74
C VAL A 109 -12.85 -8.71 -1.11
N VAL A 110 -12.02 -9.46 -0.38
CA VAL A 110 -11.79 -10.89 -0.64
C VAL A 110 -13.07 -11.69 -0.40
N CYS A 111 -13.86 -11.36 0.64
CA CYS A 111 -15.16 -11.98 0.91
C CYS A 111 -16.12 -11.83 -0.27
N ARG A 112 -16.16 -10.64 -0.88
CA ARG A 112 -17.00 -10.41 -2.06
C ARG A 112 -16.45 -11.06 -3.32
N ALA A 113 -15.13 -11.06 -3.51
CA ALA A 113 -14.51 -11.72 -4.64
C ALA A 113 -14.74 -13.25 -4.60
N ALA A 114 -14.61 -13.85 -3.42
CA ALA A 114 -14.82 -15.29 -3.22
C ALA A 114 -16.29 -15.71 -3.13
N GLY A 115 -17.20 -14.77 -2.82
CA GLY A 115 -18.62 -15.06 -2.61
C GLY A 115 -18.94 -15.89 -1.36
N HIS A 116 -17.93 -16.25 -0.55
CA HIS A 116 -18.10 -17.04 0.67
C HIS A 116 -17.11 -16.64 1.76
N ARG A 117 -17.61 -16.36 2.97
CA ARG A 117 -16.81 -15.89 4.12
C ARG A 117 -15.68 -16.84 4.51
N ARG A 118 -15.93 -18.16 4.55
CA ARG A 118 -14.88 -19.17 4.89
C ARG A 118 -13.67 -19.12 3.94
N THR A 119 -13.90 -19.07 2.62
CA THR A 119 -12.83 -18.96 1.63
C THR A 119 -12.03 -17.68 1.81
N ALA A 120 -12.71 -16.55 2.08
CA ALA A 120 -12.03 -15.30 2.32
C ALA A 120 -11.21 -15.26 3.61
N VAL A 121 -11.72 -15.86 4.69
CA VAL A 121 -10.95 -16.04 5.92
C VAL A 121 -9.72 -16.90 5.65
N LEU A 122 -9.86 -18.03 4.93
CA LEU A 122 -8.73 -18.89 4.57
C LEU A 122 -7.67 -18.13 3.77
N ILE A 123 -8.07 -17.36 2.76
CA ILE A 123 -7.16 -16.55 1.95
C ILE A 123 -6.48 -15.48 2.80
N CYS A 124 -7.22 -14.71 3.60
CA CYS A 124 -6.64 -13.71 4.48
C CYS A 124 -5.68 -14.32 5.51
N SER A 125 -6.00 -15.49 6.08
CA SER A 125 -5.09 -16.24 6.95
C SER A 125 -3.83 -16.70 6.20
N ALA A 126 -3.97 -17.18 4.97
CA ALA A 126 -2.83 -17.58 4.15
C ALA A 126 -1.95 -16.38 3.76
N LEU A 127 -2.54 -15.21 3.52
CA LEU A 127 -1.79 -13.97 3.31
C LEU A 127 -1.10 -13.51 4.60
N PHE A 128 -1.76 -13.62 5.75
CA PHE A 128 -1.21 -13.26 7.05
C PHE A 128 0.04 -14.10 7.36
N ILE A 129 -0.04 -15.41 7.18
CA ILE A 129 1.06 -16.33 7.50
C ILE A 129 2.13 -16.34 6.40
N GLY A 130 1.69 -16.35 5.14
CA GLY A 130 2.54 -16.64 3.98
C GLY A 130 3.09 -15.41 3.26
N THR A 131 2.87 -14.19 3.74
CA THR A 131 3.38 -12.95 3.12
C THR A 131 3.91 -11.96 4.16
N PRO A 132 4.65 -10.91 3.73
CA PRO A 132 5.05 -9.83 4.62
C PRO A 132 3.88 -9.09 5.32
N LEU A 133 2.63 -9.22 4.83
CA LEU A 133 1.47 -8.53 5.43
C LEU A 133 1.28 -8.88 6.92
N GLY A 134 1.38 -10.16 7.29
CA GLY A 134 1.19 -10.55 8.70
C GLY A 134 2.37 -10.16 9.58
N PHE A 135 3.60 -10.26 9.07
CA PHE A 135 4.78 -9.76 9.78
C PHE A 135 4.60 -8.27 10.11
N TYR A 136 4.32 -7.44 9.12
CA TYR A 136 4.11 -6.00 9.30
C TYR A 136 2.84 -5.62 10.04
N SER A 137 1.94 -6.58 10.32
CA SER A 137 0.80 -6.33 11.20
C SER A 137 1.21 -6.11 12.66
N PHE A 138 2.45 -6.44 13.02
CA PHE A 138 3.02 -6.26 14.37
C PHE A 138 4.11 -5.18 14.43
N TYR A 139 4.37 -4.47 13.34
CA TYR A 139 5.41 -3.44 13.28
C TYR A 139 4.83 -2.11 12.82
N ALA A 140 5.15 -1.04 13.52
CA ALA A 140 4.87 0.32 13.10
C ALA A 140 5.97 0.76 12.13
N ALA A 141 5.74 0.54 10.82
CA ALA A 141 6.71 0.78 9.76
C ALA A 141 6.07 1.39 8.51
N SER A 142 6.89 1.93 7.59
CA SER A 142 6.40 2.48 6.31
C SER A 142 5.58 1.45 5.51
N GLU A 143 5.95 0.17 5.58
CA GLU A 143 5.24 -0.96 4.97
C GLU A 143 3.81 -1.05 5.46
N THR A 144 3.59 -0.98 6.78
CA THR A 144 2.27 -1.13 7.41
C THR A 144 1.31 -0.03 6.94
N PHE A 145 1.80 1.20 6.81
CA PHE A 145 1.02 2.31 6.24
C PHE A 145 0.75 2.11 4.76
N ALA A 146 1.75 1.69 3.99
CA ALA A 146 1.56 1.39 2.57
C ALA A 146 0.52 0.28 2.34
N HIS A 147 0.53 -0.76 3.17
CA HIS A 147 -0.47 -1.83 3.14
C HIS A 147 -1.88 -1.29 3.39
N ALA A 148 -2.06 -0.47 4.43
CA ALA A 148 -3.35 0.13 4.75
C ALA A 148 -3.88 0.99 3.58
N LEU A 149 -3.03 1.88 3.05
CA LEU A 149 -3.38 2.77 1.94
C LEU A 149 -3.75 1.99 0.67
N VAL A 150 -2.98 0.95 0.32
CA VAL A 150 -3.27 0.11 -0.85
C VAL A 150 -4.52 -0.75 -0.63
N ALA A 151 -4.74 -1.29 0.57
CA ALA A 151 -5.95 -2.04 0.89
C ALA A 151 -7.21 -1.18 0.72
N TRP A 152 -7.14 0.09 1.17
CA TRP A 152 -8.23 1.04 0.99
C TRP A 152 -8.42 1.49 -0.46
N LEU A 153 -7.34 1.71 -1.23
CA LEU A 153 -7.44 2.00 -2.67
C LEU A 153 -8.11 0.84 -3.41
N VAL A 154 -7.69 -0.40 -3.15
CA VAL A 154 -8.29 -1.61 -3.73
C VAL A 154 -9.76 -1.73 -3.31
N TRP A 155 -10.07 -1.54 -2.04
CA TRP A 155 -11.46 -1.53 -1.55
C TRP A 155 -12.29 -0.46 -2.22
N TRP A 156 -11.76 0.74 -2.40
CA TRP A 156 -12.48 1.84 -3.04
C TRP A 156 -12.84 1.51 -4.49
N VAL A 157 -11.86 1.00 -5.25
CA VAL A 157 -12.06 0.53 -6.63
C VAL A 157 -13.08 -0.60 -6.67
N PHE A 158 -13.03 -1.56 -5.76
CA PHE A 158 -13.93 -2.72 -5.76
C PHE A 158 -15.36 -2.36 -5.32
N MET A 159 -15.54 -1.44 -4.37
CA MET A 159 -16.84 -1.16 -3.78
C MET A 159 -17.61 -0.03 -4.46
N ARG A 160 -16.91 0.93 -5.07
CA ARG A 160 -17.53 2.10 -5.67
C ARG A 160 -17.65 1.92 -7.19
N ARG A 161 -18.87 1.59 -7.63
CA ARG A 161 -19.21 1.58 -9.07
C ARG A 161 -19.19 2.99 -9.64
N ASP A 162 -19.67 3.94 -8.85
CA ASP A 162 -19.92 5.32 -9.25
C ASP A 162 -19.13 6.28 -8.37
N TRP A 163 -18.00 6.77 -8.89
CA TRP A 163 -17.17 7.72 -8.17
C TRP A 163 -17.76 9.12 -8.27
N ARG A 164 -18.07 9.69 -7.11
CA ARG A 164 -18.39 11.10 -6.93
C ARG A 164 -17.11 11.91 -6.77
N LEU A 165 -17.21 13.23 -6.79
CA LEU A 165 -16.06 14.11 -6.56
C LEU A 165 -15.34 13.81 -5.23
N THR A 166 -16.09 13.50 -4.18
CA THR A 166 -15.54 13.11 -2.88
C THR A 166 -14.79 11.78 -2.92
N ASP A 167 -15.20 10.85 -3.79
CA ASP A 167 -14.50 9.57 -3.97
C ASP A 167 -13.16 9.79 -4.69
N TRP A 168 -13.13 10.68 -5.70
CA TRP A 168 -11.90 11.10 -6.37
C TRP A 168 -10.93 11.79 -5.43
N LEU A 169 -11.42 12.72 -4.62
CA LEU A 169 -10.62 13.40 -3.61
C LEU A 169 -10.08 12.42 -2.56
N ALA A 170 -10.91 11.50 -2.06
CA ALA A 170 -10.48 10.50 -1.08
C ALA A 170 -9.40 9.57 -1.63
N ALA A 171 -9.58 9.07 -2.86
CA ALA A 171 -8.56 8.27 -3.54
C ALA A 171 -7.29 9.09 -3.83
N GLY A 172 -7.44 10.38 -4.17
CA GLY A 172 -6.36 11.35 -4.29
C GLY A 172 -5.54 11.45 -3.03
N CYS A 173 -6.18 11.66 -1.87
CA CYS A 173 -5.52 11.71 -0.57
C CYS A 173 -4.82 10.40 -0.23
N LEU A 174 -5.45 9.24 -0.45
CA LEU A 174 -4.81 7.94 -0.22
C LEU A 174 -3.59 7.73 -1.12
N ALA A 175 -3.67 8.06 -2.40
CA ALA A 175 -2.56 7.97 -3.33
C ALA A 175 -1.44 8.98 -3.02
N GLY A 176 -1.79 10.21 -2.63
CA GLY A 176 -0.83 11.23 -2.20
C GLY A 176 -0.07 10.79 -0.95
N LEU A 177 -0.78 10.30 0.08
CA LEU A 177 -0.14 9.71 1.26
C LEU A 177 0.74 8.51 0.90
N LEU A 178 0.30 7.66 -0.04
CA LEU A 178 1.09 6.52 -0.49
C LEU A 178 2.38 6.96 -1.17
N VAL A 179 2.32 8.00 -2.00
CA VAL A 179 3.51 8.61 -2.63
C VAL A 179 4.43 9.23 -1.59
N ALA A 180 3.90 9.96 -0.62
CA ALA A 180 4.72 10.53 0.46
C ALA A 180 5.43 9.44 1.28
N VAL A 181 4.73 8.36 1.62
CA VAL A 181 5.27 7.24 2.41
C VAL A 181 6.28 6.43 1.59
N ARG A 182 5.93 6.03 0.36
CA ARG A 182 6.77 5.23 -0.54
C ARG A 182 6.48 5.60 -2.00
N PRO A 183 7.23 6.54 -2.61
CA PRO A 183 6.93 7.08 -3.93
C PRO A 183 6.74 6.02 -5.03
N PHE A 184 7.53 4.95 -5.01
CA PHE A 184 7.44 3.87 -5.99
C PHE A 184 6.07 3.16 -6.00
N LEU A 185 5.34 3.15 -4.87
CA LEU A 185 4.02 2.53 -4.78
C LEU A 185 2.89 3.40 -5.38
N GLY A 186 3.20 4.61 -5.85
CA GLY A 186 2.24 5.48 -6.54
C GLY A 186 1.55 4.81 -7.75
N ILE A 187 2.17 3.77 -8.32
CA ILE A 187 1.59 2.92 -9.38
C ILE A 187 0.23 2.31 -9.00
N TYR A 188 -0.01 2.02 -7.71
CA TYR A 188 -1.32 1.52 -7.25
C TYR A 188 -2.38 2.62 -7.23
N GLY A 189 -1.99 3.87 -6.93
CA GLY A 189 -2.86 5.03 -7.05
C GLY A 189 -3.24 5.31 -8.50
N LEU A 190 -2.26 5.25 -9.41
CA LEU A 190 -2.50 5.39 -10.86
C LEU A 190 -3.47 4.33 -11.37
N ALA A 191 -3.31 3.08 -10.95
CA ALA A 191 -4.23 1.99 -11.31
C ALA A 191 -5.66 2.24 -10.80
N ALA A 192 -5.80 2.75 -9.57
CA ALA A 192 -7.10 3.11 -9.02
C ALA A 192 -7.78 4.24 -9.84
N PHE A 193 -7.01 5.26 -10.23
CA PHE A 193 -7.52 6.34 -11.08
C PHE A 193 -7.88 5.87 -12.47
N ALA A 194 -7.07 4.99 -13.09
CA ALA A 194 -7.39 4.41 -14.40
C ALA A 194 -8.70 3.61 -14.34
N CYS A 195 -8.90 2.79 -13.30
CA CYS A 195 -10.16 2.08 -13.07
C CYS A 195 -11.34 3.05 -12.88
N GLY A 196 -11.18 4.09 -12.04
CA GLY A 196 -12.20 5.10 -11.81
C GLY A 196 -12.56 5.89 -13.08
N ALA A 197 -11.56 6.27 -13.86
CA ALA A 197 -11.70 7.05 -15.09
C ALA A 197 -12.37 6.22 -16.18
N TRP A 198 -11.95 4.96 -16.35
CA TRP A 198 -12.60 4.02 -17.27
C TRP A 198 -14.08 3.87 -16.97
N ARG A 199 -14.45 3.64 -15.71
CA ARG A 199 -15.86 3.56 -15.30
C ARG A 199 -16.62 4.87 -15.56
N THR A 200 -16.00 5.99 -15.23
CA THR A 200 -16.65 7.30 -15.37
C THR A 200 -16.86 7.70 -16.83
N ALA A 201 -15.86 7.45 -17.69
CA ALA A 201 -15.91 7.82 -19.11
C ALA A 201 -16.75 6.83 -19.93
N VAL A 202 -16.51 5.53 -19.78
CA VAL A 202 -17.12 4.50 -20.63
C VAL A 202 -18.54 4.16 -20.17
N VAL A 203 -18.76 4.04 -18.86
CA VAL A 203 -20.06 3.58 -18.32
C VAL A 203 -21.03 4.74 -18.18
N ARG A 204 -20.57 5.91 -17.73
CA ARG A 204 -21.45 7.06 -17.46
C ARG A 204 -21.52 8.09 -18.57
N ARG A 205 -20.66 8.01 -19.60
CA ARG A 205 -20.60 8.96 -20.73
C ARG A 205 -20.56 10.43 -20.28
N LYS A 206 -19.86 10.74 -19.17
CA LYS A 206 -19.73 12.11 -18.67
C LYS A 206 -19.03 13.00 -19.69
N ASN A 207 -19.36 14.29 -19.68
CA ASN A 207 -18.69 15.28 -20.53
C ASN A 207 -17.25 15.55 -20.05
N ARG A 208 -16.45 16.20 -20.89
CA ARG A 208 -15.03 16.45 -20.64
C ARG A 208 -14.77 17.35 -19.42
N SER A 209 -15.65 18.29 -19.13
CA SER A 209 -15.49 19.21 -17.98
C SER A 209 -15.62 18.49 -16.64
N GLU A 210 -16.60 17.60 -16.50
CA GLU A 210 -16.76 16.80 -15.29
C GLU A 210 -15.59 15.83 -15.06
N LEU A 211 -15.03 15.27 -16.13
CA LEU A 211 -13.81 14.47 -16.07
C LEU A 211 -12.60 15.30 -15.66
N GLY A 212 -12.49 16.54 -16.14
CA GLY A 212 -11.45 17.48 -15.74
C GLY A 212 -11.49 17.82 -14.24
N VAL A 213 -12.68 18.08 -13.69
CA VAL A 213 -12.86 18.34 -12.25
C VAL A 213 -12.54 17.11 -11.40
N ALA A 214 -12.97 15.91 -11.84
CA ALA A 214 -12.62 14.66 -11.18
C ALA A 214 -11.10 14.40 -11.19
N ALA A 215 -10.44 14.63 -12.33
CA ALA A 215 -8.99 14.51 -12.44
C ALA A 215 -8.27 15.50 -11.53
N ALA A 216 -8.70 16.77 -11.49
CA ALA A 216 -8.14 17.78 -10.60
C ALA A 216 -8.27 17.37 -9.12
N ALA A 217 -9.44 16.87 -8.71
CA ALA A 217 -9.64 16.39 -7.34
C ALA A 217 -8.77 15.18 -6.98
N ALA A 218 -8.50 14.29 -7.93
CA ALA A 218 -7.63 13.14 -7.73
C ALA A 218 -6.14 13.53 -7.70
N LEU A 219 -5.73 14.42 -8.60
CA LEU A 219 -4.34 14.78 -8.81
C LEU A 219 -3.83 15.84 -7.84
N ALA A 220 -4.69 16.73 -7.32
CA ALA A 220 -4.25 17.79 -6.41
C ALA A 220 -3.55 17.27 -5.14
N PRO A 221 -4.09 16.28 -4.39
CA PRO A 221 -3.39 15.73 -3.23
C PRO A 221 -2.09 14.99 -3.59
N VAL A 222 -2.08 14.33 -4.76
CA VAL A 222 -0.87 13.65 -5.27
C VAL A 222 0.21 14.66 -5.63
N ALA A 223 -0.15 15.76 -6.28
CA ALA A 223 0.78 16.85 -6.62
C ALA A 223 1.38 17.48 -5.36
N ILE A 224 0.57 17.71 -4.31
CA ILE A 224 1.06 18.19 -3.01
C ILE A 224 2.09 17.23 -2.42
N ALA A 225 1.80 15.92 -2.42
CA ALA A 225 2.73 14.91 -1.92
C ALA A 225 4.02 14.83 -2.76
N VAL A 226 3.92 14.91 -4.10
CA VAL A 226 5.09 14.93 -4.99
C VAL A 226 5.95 16.17 -4.71
N ILE A 227 5.34 17.35 -4.56
CA ILE A 227 6.06 18.57 -4.20
C ILE A 227 6.76 18.40 -2.86
N GLN A 228 6.09 17.83 -1.84
CA GLN A 228 6.71 17.55 -0.55
C GLN A 228 7.93 16.63 -0.70
N VAL A 229 7.81 15.52 -1.42
CA VAL A 229 8.90 14.57 -1.67
C VAL A 229 10.06 15.27 -2.38
N MET A 230 9.77 16.07 -3.41
CA MET A 230 10.77 16.84 -4.15
C MET A 230 11.48 17.87 -3.28
N LEU A 231 10.78 18.56 -2.38
CA LEU A 231 11.39 19.53 -1.46
C LEU A 231 12.35 18.84 -0.50
N VAL A 232 11.91 17.74 0.13
CA VAL A 232 12.75 16.97 1.06
C VAL A 232 13.97 16.39 0.34
N ASN A 233 13.76 15.85 -0.85
CA ASN A 233 14.83 15.29 -1.66
C ASN A 233 15.82 16.35 -2.18
N GLY A 234 15.32 17.54 -2.56
CA GLY A 234 16.15 18.67 -2.96
C GLY A 234 17.02 19.19 -1.85
N TRP A 235 16.49 19.25 -0.63
CA TRP A 235 17.29 19.50 0.56
C TRP A 235 18.33 18.38 0.78
N MET A 236 17.93 17.11 0.84
CA MET A 236 18.85 16.01 1.18
C MET A 236 19.98 15.84 0.16
N THR A 237 19.67 16.03 -1.13
CA THR A 237 20.58 15.65 -2.23
C THR A 237 21.08 16.82 -3.07
N GLY A 238 20.58 18.04 -2.81
CA GLY A 238 20.85 19.23 -3.63
C GLY A 238 20.06 19.29 -4.93
N SER A 239 19.26 18.26 -5.27
CA SER A 239 18.44 18.24 -6.48
C SER A 239 17.04 17.68 -6.20
N PRO A 240 15.96 18.45 -6.42
CA PRO A 240 14.60 17.97 -6.18
C PRO A 240 14.19 16.83 -7.12
N TRP A 241 14.89 16.70 -8.26
CA TRP A 241 14.59 15.75 -9.33
C TRP A 241 15.33 14.42 -9.19
N ARG A 242 16.30 14.31 -8.29
CA ARG A 242 17.01 13.05 -8.06
C ARG A 242 16.02 12.01 -7.54
N SER A 243 16.12 10.75 -7.97
CA SER A 243 15.25 9.72 -7.36
C SER A 243 15.69 9.49 -5.90
N PRO A 244 14.77 9.42 -4.93
CA PRO A 244 15.11 9.07 -3.55
C PRO A 244 15.62 7.63 -3.42
N TYR A 245 15.46 6.80 -4.46
CA TYR A 245 15.94 5.43 -4.53
C TYR A 245 17.27 5.29 -5.30
N ASP A 246 17.79 6.38 -5.87
CA ASP A 246 19.00 6.40 -6.69
C ASP A 246 20.15 7.11 -5.96
N PHE A 247 20.91 6.29 -5.23
CA PHE A 247 22.07 6.67 -4.44
C PHE A 247 23.27 5.76 -4.77
N GLY A 248 24.46 6.28 -4.56
CA GLY A 248 25.70 5.62 -4.97
C GLY A 248 26.73 6.63 -5.46
N LYS A 249 27.97 6.16 -5.60
CA LYS A 249 29.12 6.92 -6.11
C LYS A 249 30.03 5.98 -6.90
N GLY A 250 30.71 6.52 -7.91
CA GLY A 250 31.63 5.74 -8.75
C GLY A 250 30.88 4.68 -9.56
N GLU A 251 31.32 3.43 -9.46
CA GLU A 251 30.74 2.29 -10.20
C GLU A 251 29.47 1.72 -9.56
N PHE A 252 29.15 2.09 -8.31
CA PHE A 252 27.95 1.60 -7.62
C PHE A 252 26.75 2.53 -7.87
N ALA A 253 25.66 1.93 -8.36
CA ALA A 253 24.33 2.54 -8.41
C ALA A 253 23.34 1.65 -7.63
N SER A 254 22.53 2.25 -6.76
CA SER A 254 21.53 1.52 -5.98
C SER A 254 20.38 1.00 -6.83
N LEU A 255 20.18 1.51 -8.04
CA LEU A 255 19.07 1.15 -8.92
C LEU A 255 19.57 0.90 -10.35
N ASP A 256 19.36 -0.30 -10.87
CA ASP A 256 19.57 -0.67 -12.27
C ASP A 256 18.26 -1.14 -12.90
N ILE A 257 17.54 -0.21 -13.53
CA ILE A 257 16.27 -0.50 -14.21
C ILE A 257 16.50 -1.28 -15.51
N ARG A 258 17.71 -1.25 -16.08
CA ARG A 258 18.01 -1.91 -17.36
C ARG A 258 18.35 -3.38 -17.17
N HIS A 259 18.93 -3.75 -16.03
CA HIS A 259 19.32 -5.12 -15.70
C HIS A 259 18.73 -5.57 -14.36
N PRO A 260 17.40 -5.72 -14.25
CA PRO A 260 16.79 -6.17 -13.01
C PRO A 260 17.15 -7.64 -12.73
N GLU A 261 17.38 -7.95 -11.46
CA GLU A 261 17.69 -9.30 -10.96
C GLU A 261 16.44 -10.20 -10.87
N LEU A 262 15.60 -10.22 -11.91
CA LEU A 262 14.28 -10.88 -11.90
C LEU A 262 14.36 -12.35 -11.52
N ARG A 263 15.34 -13.09 -12.07
CA ARG A 263 15.49 -14.52 -11.79
C ARG A 263 15.82 -14.76 -10.33
N ALA A 264 16.76 -14.00 -9.77
CA ALA A 264 17.13 -14.11 -8.36
C ALA A 264 15.97 -13.64 -7.47
N PHE A 265 15.37 -12.49 -7.78
CA PHE A 265 14.22 -11.94 -7.06
C PHE A 265 13.05 -12.91 -6.97
N LEU A 266 12.75 -13.66 -8.03
CA LEU A 266 11.63 -14.60 -8.04
C LEU A 266 11.98 -15.98 -7.47
N PHE A 267 13.18 -16.50 -7.76
CA PHE A 267 13.49 -17.92 -7.59
C PHE A 267 14.76 -18.22 -6.78
N HIS A 268 15.43 -17.23 -6.21
CA HIS A 268 16.58 -17.50 -5.34
C HIS A 268 16.16 -18.44 -4.19
N PRO A 269 16.92 -19.50 -3.89
CA PRO A 269 16.47 -20.55 -2.97
C PRO A 269 16.23 -20.08 -1.53
N TRP A 270 16.81 -18.95 -1.14
CA TRP A 270 16.66 -18.36 0.20
C TRP A 270 15.86 -17.06 0.27
N HIS A 271 15.81 -16.32 -0.83
CA HIS A 271 15.27 -14.95 -0.83
C HIS A 271 14.27 -14.71 -1.97
N GLY A 272 14.09 -15.70 -2.85
CA GLY A 272 13.19 -15.61 -3.99
C GLY A 272 11.75 -15.52 -3.52
N LEU A 273 11.01 -14.58 -4.09
CA LEU A 273 9.62 -14.29 -3.75
C LEU A 273 8.75 -15.55 -3.79
N PHE A 274 8.90 -16.40 -4.82
CA PHE A 274 8.05 -17.58 -4.98
C PHE A 274 8.50 -18.77 -4.13
N VAL A 275 9.76 -18.80 -3.71
CA VAL A 275 10.28 -19.83 -2.81
C VAL A 275 9.79 -19.57 -1.39
N TYR A 276 9.93 -18.32 -0.92
CA TYR A 276 9.59 -17.96 0.44
C TYR A 276 8.09 -17.63 0.62
N HIS A 277 7.45 -17.12 -0.44
CA HIS A 277 6.05 -16.71 -0.43
C HIS A 277 5.29 -17.28 -1.65
N PRO A 278 5.07 -18.61 -1.71
CA PRO A 278 4.45 -19.29 -2.86
C PRO A 278 3.04 -18.77 -3.20
N ILE A 279 2.35 -18.15 -2.24
CA ILE A 279 1.05 -17.50 -2.46
C ILE A 279 1.11 -16.37 -3.50
N PHE A 280 2.26 -15.71 -3.70
CA PHE A 280 2.43 -14.73 -4.78
C PHE A 280 2.35 -15.40 -6.15
N ALA A 281 2.96 -16.58 -6.32
CA ALA A 281 2.90 -17.33 -7.57
C ALA A 281 1.46 -17.78 -7.86
N ALA A 282 0.76 -18.31 -6.85
CA ALA A 282 -0.64 -18.71 -6.97
C ALA A 282 -1.54 -17.52 -7.33
N GLY A 283 -1.34 -16.37 -6.69
CA GLY A 283 -2.12 -15.17 -6.96
C GLY A 283 -1.85 -14.58 -8.34
N LEU A 284 -0.60 -14.59 -8.81
CA LEU A 284 -0.25 -14.17 -10.17
C LEU A 284 -0.88 -15.08 -11.22
N ALA A 285 -0.84 -16.39 -11.01
CA ALA A 285 -1.51 -17.35 -11.87
C ALA A 285 -3.03 -17.11 -11.90
N ALA A 286 -3.65 -16.89 -10.74
CA ALA A 286 -5.08 -16.55 -10.65
C ALA A 286 -5.40 -15.26 -11.44
N LEU A 287 -4.58 -14.22 -11.29
CA LEU A 287 -4.76 -12.95 -11.98
C LEU A 287 -4.59 -13.08 -13.50
N ALA A 288 -3.61 -13.87 -13.95
CA ALA A 288 -3.38 -14.17 -15.36
C ALA A 288 -4.56 -14.97 -15.96
N VAL A 289 -5.04 -16.01 -15.27
CA VAL A 289 -6.21 -16.80 -15.71
C VAL A 289 -7.44 -15.90 -15.84
N ILE A 290 -7.69 -15.02 -14.87
CA ILE A 290 -8.80 -14.07 -14.94
C ILE A 290 -8.60 -13.10 -16.13
N GLY A 291 -7.41 -12.52 -16.29
CA GLY A 291 -7.13 -11.58 -17.39
C GLY A 291 -7.22 -12.21 -18.78
N LEU A 292 -6.85 -13.48 -18.93
CA LEU A 292 -6.89 -14.18 -20.21
C LEU A 292 -8.26 -14.78 -20.51
N GLY A 293 -8.95 -15.31 -19.50
CA GLY A 293 -10.22 -16.04 -19.64
C GLY A 293 -11.49 -15.20 -19.48
N SER A 294 -11.40 -13.96 -18.98
CA SER A 294 -12.56 -13.08 -18.86
C SER A 294 -12.75 -12.18 -20.09
N GLY A 295 -13.99 -11.74 -20.33
CA GLY A 295 -14.34 -10.75 -21.34
C GLY A 295 -14.85 -9.45 -20.69
N GLY A 296 -14.77 -8.33 -21.43
CA GLY A 296 -15.31 -7.04 -21.00
C GLY A 296 -14.44 -6.31 -19.98
N THR A 297 -15.07 -5.57 -19.07
CA THR A 297 -14.43 -4.68 -18.10
C THR A 297 -13.61 -5.43 -17.02
N GLY A 298 -14.04 -6.63 -16.66
CA GLY A 298 -13.29 -7.53 -15.76
C GLY A 298 -11.90 -7.89 -16.28
N ARG A 299 -11.77 -8.10 -17.59
CA ARG A 299 -10.49 -8.37 -18.26
C ARG A 299 -9.54 -7.20 -18.15
N ALA A 300 -10.02 -6.00 -18.50
CA ALA A 300 -9.19 -4.79 -18.50
C ALA A 300 -8.63 -4.49 -17.11
N ALA A 301 -9.46 -4.61 -16.07
CA ALA A 301 -9.03 -4.39 -14.69
C ALA A 301 -8.05 -5.47 -14.20
N ALA A 302 -8.24 -6.74 -14.57
CA ALA A 302 -7.30 -7.81 -14.25
C ALA A 302 -5.94 -7.63 -14.94
N LEU A 303 -5.93 -7.23 -16.22
CA LEU A 303 -4.70 -6.93 -16.96
C LEU A 303 -3.98 -5.70 -16.41
N LEU A 304 -4.71 -4.66 -16.01
CA LEU A 304 -4.13 -3.49 -15.35
C LEU A 304 -3.52 -3.87 -14.00
N ALA A 305 -4.22 -4.66 -13.19
CA ALA A 305 -3.68 -5.17 -11.93
C ALA A 305 -2.42 -6.03 -12.16
N LEU A 306 -2.42 -6.87 -13.20
CA LEU A 306 -1.25 -7.67 -13.57
C LEU A 306 -0.07 -6.79 -13.95
N LEU A 307 -0.30 -5.78 -14.80
CA LEU A 307 0.72 -4.81 -15.19
C LEU A 307 1.31 -4.10 -13.97
N VAL A 308 0.49 -3.65 -13.03
CA VAL A 308 0.94 -2.95 -11.82
C VAL A 308 1.80 -3.87 -10.94
N VAL A 309 1.39 -5.13 -10.76
CA VAL A 309 2.20 -6.11 -10.00
C VAL A 309 3.50 -6.41 -10.73
N CYS A 310 3.50 -6.56 -12.06
CA CYS A 310 4.71 -6.77 -12.85
C CYS A 310 5.67 -5.56 -12.77
N VAL A 311 5.15 -4.33 -12.82
CA VAL A 311 5.96 -3.11 -12.64
C VAL A 311 6.54 -3.05 -11.23
N HIS A 312 5.78 -3.46 -10.21
CA HIS A 312 6.29 -3.57 -8.83
C HIS A 312 7.44 -4.58 -8.75
N VAL A 313 7.24 -5.79 -9.27
CA VAL A 313 8.28 -6.85 -9.34
C VAL A 313 9.52 -6.33 -10.05
N TRP A 314 9.34 -5.67 -11.21
CA TRP A 314 10.45 -5.10 -11.97
C TRP A 314 11.23 -4.08 -11.17
N GLY A 315 10.56 -3.10 -10.57
CA GLY A 315 11.23 -2.05 -9.80
C GLY A 315 11.91 -2.59 -8.54
N GLN A 316 11.31 -3.56 -7.85
CA GLN A 316 11.96 -4.19 -6.70
C GLN A 316 13.18 -5.03 -7.12
N ALA A 317 13.09 -5.77 -8.23
CA ALA A 317 14.22 -6.52 -8.79
C ALA A 317 15.33 -5.62 -9.36
N SER A 318 15.01 -4.36 -9.69
CA SER A 318 15.98 -3.36 -10.16
C SER A 318 16.80 -2.74 -9.02
N TRP A 319 16.39 -2.93 -7.77
CA TRP A 319 17.05 -2.31 -6.63
C TRP A 319 18.19 -3.19 -6.11
N TYR A 320 19.33 -2.59 -5.74
CA TYR A 320 20.54 -3.31 -5.33
C TYR A 320 20.28 -4.32 -4.20
N CYS A 321 19.36 -3.98 -3.29
CA CYS A 321 18.89 -4.85 -2.23
C CYS A 321 17.50 -5.40 -2.59
N TRP A 322 17.38 -6.07 -3.73
CA TRP A 322 16.11 -6.61 -4.23
C TRP A 322 15.46 -7.57 -3.21
N TRP A 323 16.27 -8.26 -2.39
CA TRP A 323 15.77 -9.17 -1.36
C TRP A 323 15.25 -8.44 -0.13
N MET A 324 15.69 -7.21 0.15
CA MET A 324 15.14 -6.35 1.21
C MET A 324 15.03 -7.03 2.60
N GLY A 325 15.87 -8.02 2.89
CA GLY A 325 15.73 -8.91 4.03
C GLY A 325 16.65 -8.52 5.19
N GLU A 326 16.06 -8.26 6.36
CA GLU A 326 16.74 -8.40 7.65
C GLU A 326 16.46 -9.82 8.17
N GLY A 327 17.51 -10.58 8.46
CA GLY A 327 17.39 -11.90 9.08
C GLY A 327 17.09 -13.04 8.10
N THR A 328 15.90 -13.12 7.49
CA THR A 328 15.50 -14.29 6.66
C THR A 328 14.28 -14.12 5.76
N TYR A 329 13.47 -13.05 5.91
CA TYR A 329 12.21 -12.89 5.15
C TYR A 329 12.45 -11.98 3.93
N GLY A 330 12.50 -12.56 2.73
CA GLY A 330 12.71 -11.82 1.49
C GLY A 330 11.52 -10.94 1.09
N SER A 331 11.80 -9.87 0.34
CA SER A 331 10.83 -9.11 -0.46
C SER A 331 9.72 -8.41 0.33
N ARG A 332 10.02 -7.83 1.51
CA ARG A 332 9.05 -7.04 2.31
C ARG A 332 8.30 -5.97 1.53
N ALA A 333 8.93 -5.38 0.51
CA ALA A 333 8.32 -4.39 -0.37
C ALA A 333 7.08 -4.91 -1.11
N MET A 334 6.92 -6.23 -1.27
CA MET A 334 5.84 -6.87 -2.02
C MET A 334 4.52 -7.02 -1.26
N GLY A 335 4.45 -6.65 0.02
CA GLY A 335 3.19 -6.73 0.78
C GLY A 335 1.98 -6.02 0.12
N PRO A 336 2.12 -4.84 -0.51
CA PRO A 336 1.05 -4.23 -1.30
C PRO A 336 0.56 -5.10 -2.48
N ALA A 337 1.45 -5.85 -3.13
CA ALA A 337 1.06 -6.75 -4.21
C ALA A 337 0.25 -7.93 -3.66
N ALA A 338 0.57 -8.44 -2.46
CA ALA A 338 -0.18 -9.51 -1.81
C ALA A 338 -1.66 -9.14 -1.60
N ILE A 339 -1.98 -7.86 -1.39
CA ILE A 339 -3.37 -7.36 -1.28
C ILE A 339 -4.10 -7.61 -2.60
N VAL A 340 -3.55 -7.15 -3.72
CA VAL A 340 -4.15 -7.31 -5.06
C VAL A 340 -4.27 -8.79 -5.44
N LEU A 341 -3.22 -9.57 -5.19
CA LEU A 341 -3.17 -11.00 -5.48
C LEU A 341 -4.15 -11.80 -4.60
N GLY A 342 -4.34 -11.40 -3.35
CA GLY A 342 -5.34 -11.98 -2.45
C GLY A 342 -6.76 -11.85 -2.98
N VAL A 343 -7.08 -10.70 -3.58
CA VAL A 343 -8.38 -10.49 -4.23
C VAL A 343 -8.54 -11.37 -5.48
N ALA A 344 -7.47 -11.52 -6.28
CA ALA A 344 -7.46 -12.42 -7.43
C ALA A 344 -7.66 -13.89 -7.03
N LEU A 345 -6.99 -14.34 -5.96
CA LEU A 345 -7.20 -15.68 -5.37
C LEU A 345 -8.65 -15.88 -4.92
N GLY A 346 -9.24 -14.86 -4.27
CA GLY A 346 -10.65 -14.88 -3.89
C GLY A 346 -11.55 -15.10 -5.10
N ALA A 347 -11.34 -14.31 -6.15
CA ALA A 347 -12.10 -14.42 -7.39
C ALA A 347 -11.93 -15.77 -8.11
N ALA A 348 -10.74 -16.36 -8.09
CA ALA A 348 -10.46 -17.65 -8.73
C ALA A 348 -11.03 -18.84 -7.95
N LEU A 349 -11.02 -18.79 -6.61
CA LEU A 349 -11.47 -19.88 -5.73
C LEU A 349 -12.96 -19.81 -5.35
N GLY A 350 -13.65 -18.71 -5.68
CA GLY A 350 -15.08 -18.54 -5.45
C GLY A 350 -15.95 -19.49 -6.28
N ARG A 351 -17.12 -19.89 -5.73
CA ARG A 351 -18.01 -20.89 -6.35
C ARG A 351 -18.42 -20.50 -7.78
N GLY A 352 -18.14 -21.39 -8.73
CA GLY A 352 -18.86 -21.56 -10.00
C GLY A 352 -18.91 -20.31 -10.87
N THR A 353 -18.04 -20.27 -11.89
CA THR A 353 -17.85 -19.21 -12.90
C THR A 353 -17.08 -17.99 -12.37
N ALA A 354 -15.84 -17.82 -12.85
CA ALA A 354 -15.04 -16.60 -12.76
C ALA A 354 -15.66 -15.40 -13.52
N ALA A 355 -16.99 -15.33 -13.62
CA ALA A 355 -17.72 -14.37 -14.43
C ALA A 355 -18.67 -13.48 -13.62
N PRO A 356 -19.52 -13.90 -12.66
CA PRO A 356 -20.54 -13.02 -12.09
C PRO A 356 -19.97 -12.08 -11.04
N ALA A 357 -19.01 -12.51 -10.21
CA ALA A 357 -18.40 -11.65 -9.20
C ALA A 357 -17.56 -10.56 -9.86
N LEU A 358 -16.67 -10.92 -10.80
CA LEU A 358 -15.90 -9.93 -11.57
C LEU A 358 -16.77 -9.13 -12.57
N ARG A 359 -17.77 -9.69 -13.27
CA ARG A 359 -18.69 -8.91 -14.14
C ARG A 359 -19.63 -7.99 -13.34
N ARG A 360 -19.87 -8.27 -12.06
CA ARG A 360 -20.65 -7.37 -11.19
C ARG A 360 -19.77 -6.38 -10.44
N VAL A 361 -18.45 -6.57 -10.38
CA VAL A 361 -17.54 -5.77 -9.55
C VAL A 361 -16.55 -4.95 -10.38
N LEU A 362 -16.24 -5.38 -11.61
CA LEU A 362 -15.42 -4.71 -12.61
C LEU A 362 -16.27 -4.51 -13.87
#